data_AF-A0A4S3ZZG9-F1
#
_entry.id   AF-A0A4S3ZZG9-F1
#
_cell.length_a   1.000
_cell.length_b   1.000
_cell.length_c   1.000
_cell.angle_alpha   90.00
_cell.angle_beta   90.00
_cell.angle_gamma   90.00
#
_symmetry.space_group_name_H-M   'P 1'
#
loop_
_entity.id
_entity.type
_entity.pdbx_description
1 polymer ?
#
loop_
_entity_poly.entity_id
_entity_poly.type
_entity_poly.pdbx_seq_one_letter_code
_entity_poly.pdbx_strand_id
1 'polypeptide(L)'
;MDPIEKFLSVNKDVKRINETDHIILENLWGDDTFICRFDKTIDFKPLENIELPAEFSALFHVQENTLEFIYNTLPENEIIERKFMFYYAGLEFEVSFGEASKSLEILATAFREISIKTDTDYRNLKILRDYYRVDKTEGMKRFFADKKPISFFVKGDFCKINKDFIGLSKHMNFYMRYFDRKAPMILIFDDDKSKEKYELPCHTGNKHFPDKIRAKKIEPVILDLLHIASLTTNIRLKYIFYYQILEYCSYYHLNDELKRKLNNIVKNPDVLNDSGNYSRQIIDQFKNYFKANDDKQKLEKLIFDHLDYNDIKLEIKCNYKYFSQDFTFDGDFKIEALIKNQDDAENPPKDILKSIVDRIDKIRNVLVHIRESRENKVILPTAKNNHQLIPYFYLIRRIAEVIAIKYE
;
A
#
# COMPACT_ATOMS: atom_id res chain seq x y z
N MET A 1 2.39 -24.69 35.04
CA MET A 1 1.51 -23.66 34.44
C MET A 1 0.76 -24.34 33.32
N ASP A 2 -0.55 -24.12 33.19
CA ASP A 2 -1.35 -24.66 32.07
C ASP A 2 -0.75 -24.18 30.73
N PRO A 3 -0.49 -25.05 29.74
CA PRO A 3 0.12 -24.65 28.46
C PRO A 3 -0.54 -23.46 27.79
N ILE A 4 -1.88 -23.36 27.86
CA ILE A 4 -2.60 -22.24 27.26
C ILE A 4 -2.38 -20.93 28.02
N GLU A 5 -2.27 -20.98 29.34
CA GLU A 5 -1.98 -19.79 30.16
C GLU A 5 -0.57 -19.26 29.88
N LYS A 6 0.39 -20.16 29.64
CA LYS A 6 1.73 -19.76 29.24
C LYS A 6 1.74 -19.13 27.84
N PHE A 7 1.03 -19.70 26.88
CA PHE A 7 0.84 -19.10 25.56
C PHE A 7 0.25 -17.68 25.65
N LEU A 8 -0.80 -17.48 26.47
CA LEU A 8 -1.41 -16.16 26.68
C LEU A 8 -0.47 -15.16 27.37
N SER A 9 0.41 -15.64 28.25
CA SER A 9 1.39 -14.78 28.93
C SER A 9 2.43 -14.19 27.97
N VAL A 10 2.75 -14.92 26.91
CA VAL A 10 3.65 -14.48 25.82
C VAL A 10 2.88 -13.59 24.84
N ASN A 11 1.63 -13.93 24.51
CA ASN A 11 0.81 -13.25 23.51
C ASN A 11 -0.30 -12.42 24.17
N LYS A 12 0.08 -11.30 24.80
CA LYS A 12 -0.80 -10.47 25.64
C LYS A 12 -2.04 -9.90 24.94
N ASP A 13 -1.99 -9.78 23.61
CA ASP A 13 -3.10 -9.25 22.82
C ASP A 13 -4.18 -10.30 22.52
N VAL A 14 -3.88 -11.59 22.73
CA VAL A 14 -4.82 -12.69 22.48
C VAL A 14 -5.84 -12.77 23.61
N LYS A 15 -7.12 -12.85 23.25
CA LYS A 15 -8.21 -13.00 24.21
C LYS A 15 -8.73 -14.44 24.22
N ARG A 16 -8.96 -14.98 25.41
CA ARG A 16 -9.55 -16.30 25.63
C ARG A 16 -11.02 -16.16 26.01
N ILE A 17 -11.89 -16.85 25.27
CA ILE A 17 -13.31 -17.02 25.59
C ILE A 17 -13.56 -18.51 25.82
N ASN A 18 -14.22 -18.84 26.93
CA ASN A 18 -14.59 -20.23 27.24
C ASN A 18 -16.06 -20.46 26.87
N GLU A 19 -16.31 -21.43 25.99
CA GLU A 19 -17.65 -21.97 25.71
C GLU A 19 -17.86 -23.28 26.49
N THR A 20 -19.04 -23.91 26.36
CA THR A 20 -19.35 -25.19 27.02
C THR A 20 -18.35 -26.29 26.65
N ASP A 21 -18.13 -26.50 25.35
CA ASP A 21 -17.27 -27.59 24.83
C ASP A 21 -15.99 -27.09 24.16
N HIS A 22 -15.87 -25.78 23.99
CA HIS A 22 -14.80 -25.18 23.19
C HIS A 22 -14.05 -24.08 23.95
N ILE A 23 -12.83 -23.83 23.52
CA ILE A 23 -12.04 -22.65 23.88
C ILE A 23 -11.84 -21.85 22.60
N ILE A 24 -12.17 -20.56 22.65
CA ILE A 24 -11.96 -19.63 21.54
C ILE A 24 -10.80 -18.71 21.88
N LEU A 25 -9.86 -18.59 20.95
CA LEU A 25 -8.83 -17.57 20.95
C LEU A 25 -9.16 -16.54 19.88
N GLU A 26 -9.20 -15.27 20.28
CA GLU A 26 -9.43 -14.12 19.41
C GLU A 26 -8.17 -13.26 19.32
N ASN A 27 -8.07 -12.44 18.27
CA ASN A 27 -7.01 -11.46 18.09
C ASN A 27 -5.60 -12.09 18.01
N LEU A 28 -5.50 -13.30 17.44
CA LEU A 28 -4.21 -13.94 17.17
C LEU A 28 -3.44 -13.10 16.16
N TRP A 29 -2.13 -12.89 16.39
CA TRP A 29 -1.31 -11.93 15.64
C TRP A 29 -1.84 -10.49 15.62
N GLY A 30 -2.81 -10.14 16.48
CA GLY A 30 -3.49 -8.85 16.41
C GLY A 30 -4.51 -8.71 15.27
N ASP A 31 -4.99 -9.83 14.71
CA ASP A 31 -5.96 -9.85 13.63
C ASP A 31 -7.35 -10.21 14.20
N ASP A 32 -8.31 -9.29 14.06
CA ASP A 32 -9.68 -9.42 14.56
C ASP A 32 -10.66 -10.00 13.52
N THR A 33 -10.16 -10.42 12.34
CA THR A 33 -11.01 -10.94 11.26
C THR A 33 -11.24 -12.44 11.30
N PHE A 34 -10.55 -13.14 12.22
CA PHE A 34 -10.71 -14.57 12.44
C PHE A 34 -10.54 -14.95 13.91
N ILE A 35 -10.95 -16.18 14.22
CA ILE A 35 -10.74 -16.81 15.53
C ILE A 35 -10.15 -18.21 15.36
N CYS A 36 -9.57 -18.75 16.42
CA CYS A 36 -9.29 -20.18 16.51
C CYS A 36 -10.19 -20.81 17.59
N ARG A 37 -11.10 -21.70 17.16
CA ARG A 37 -12.06 -22.40 18.02
C ARG A 37 -11.61 -23.85 18.21
N PHE A 38 -11.11 -24.16 19.40
CA PHE A 38 -10.59 -25.47 19.79
C PHE A 38 -11.62 -26.26 20.58
N ASP A 39 -11.67 -27.57 20.37
CA ASP A 39 -12.32 -28.48 21.32
C ASP A 39 -11.51 -28.51 22.63
N LYS A 40 -12.17 -28.58 23.78
CA LYS A 40 -11.50 -28.64 25.09
C LYS A 40 -10.60 -29.86 25.30
N THR A 41 -10.74 -30.90 24.47
CA THR A 41 -9.91 -32.11 24.50
C THR A 41 -8.55 -31.95 23.83
N ILE A 42 -8.30 -30.84 23.12
CA ILE A 42 -7.03 -30.60 22.43
C ILE A 42 -5.87 -30.46 23.40
N ASP A 43 -4.73 -31.08 23.07
CA ASP A 43 -3.46 -30.86 23.78
C ASP A 43 -2.83 -29.53 23.32
N PHE A 44 -2.82 -28.54 24.21
CA PHE A 44 -2.23 -27.22 23.99
C PHE A 44 -0.71 -27.17 24.20
N LYS A 45 -0.06 -28.26 24.61
CA LYS A 45 1.39 -28.30 24.87
C LYS A 45 2.24 -27.78 23.70
N PRO A 46 1.95 -28.06 22.42
CA PRO A 46 2.72 -27.50 21.30
C PRO A 46 2.64 -25.96 21.18
N LEU A 47 1.65 -25.30 21.80
CA LEU A 47 1.53 -23.84 21.78
C LEU A 47 2.25 -23.16 22.94
N GLU A 48 2.71 -23.91 23.94
CA GLU A 48 3.22 -23.37 25.21
C GLU A 48 4.32 -22.31 25.06
N ASN A 49 5.19 -22.44 24.05
CA ASN A 49 6.35 -21.57 23.83
C ASN A 49 6.30 -20.85 22.47
N ILE A 50 5.10 -20.54 22.00
CA ILE A 50 4.89 -19.86 20.72
C ILE A 50 4.61 -18.38 20.95
N GLU A 51 5.39 -17.52 20.31
CA GLU A 51 5.14 -16.09 20.17
C GLU A 51 4.60 -15.82 18.74
N LEU A 52 3.59 -14.94 18.62
CA LEU A 52 2.93 -14.60 17.36
C LEU A 52 3.34 -13.20 16.88
N PRO A 53 4.41 -13.07 16.07
CA PRO A 53 4.88 -11.77 15.60
C PRO A 53 3.88 -11.18 14.58
N ALA A 54 3.22 -10.08 14.96
CA ALA A 54 2.12 -9.49 14.21
C ALA A 54 2.50 -9.09 12.76
N GLU A 55 3.77 -8.76 12.55
CA GLU A 55 4.34 -8.31 11.29
C GLU A 55 4.53 -9.44 10.28
N PHE A 56 4.30 -10.71 10.65
CA PHE A 56 4.53 -11.85 9.75
C PHE A 56 3.46 -12.92 9.85
N SER A 57 3.21 -13.62 8.75
CA SER A 57 2.57 -14.95 8.79
C SER A 57 3.59 -15.94 9.35
N ALA A 58 3.81 -15.92 10.67
CA ALA A 58 4.87 -16.72 11.29
C ALA A 58 4.57 -17.13 12.73
N LEU A 59 5.24 -18.17 13.20
CA LEU A 59 5.32 -18.58 14.60
C LEU A 59 6.76 -18.45 15.06
N PHE A 60 6.99 -17.80 16.20
CA PHE A 60 8.31 -17.81 16.83
C PHE A 60 8.35 -18.85 17.95
N HIS A 61 9.12 -19.90 17.72
CA HIS A 61 9.37 -21.00 18.65
C HIS A 61 10.44 -20.57 19.64
N VAL A 62 10.01 -20.11 20.82
CA VAL A 62 10.87 -19.43 21.80
C VAL A 62 11.94 -20.36 22.38
N GLN A 63 11.62 -21.64 22.59
CA GLN A 63 12.58 -22.62 23.14
C GLN A 63 13.66 -22.99 22.12
N GLU A 64 13.26 -23.19 20.87
CA GLU A 64 14.13 -23.60 19.77
C GLU A 64 14.87 -22.42 19.14
N ASN A 65 14.52 -21.19 19.53
CA ASN A 65 14.98 -19.93 18.95
C ASN A 65 14.86 -19.96 17.42
N THR A 66 13.66 -20.33 16.95
CA THR A 66 13.38 -20.60 15.54
C THR A 66 12.14 -19.84 15.10
N LEU A 67 12.26 -19.08 14.02
CA LEU A 67 11.14 -18.39 13.37
C LEU A 67 10.63 -19.25 12.21
N GLU A 68 9.38 -19.68 12.30
CA GLU A 68 8.68 -20.46 11.28
C GLU A 68 7.74 -19.55 10.49
N PHE A 69 8.06 -19.26 9.24
CA PHE A 69 7.18 -18.52 8.33
C PHE A 69 6.20 -19.47 7.63
N ILE A 70 4.92 -19.15 7.75
CA ILE A 70 3.79 -19.91 7.22
C ILE A 70 3.64 -19.59 5.72
N TYR A 71 3.95 -20.57 4.87
CA TYR A 71 3.80 -20.41 3.43
C TYR A 71 2.47 -21.01 2.98
N ASN A 72 2.47 -22.12 2.25
CA ASN A 72 1.27 -22.70 1.67
C ASN A 72 1.44 -24.21 1.54
N THR A 73 0.39 -24.90 1.10
CA THR A 73 0.51 -26.24 0.57
C THR A 73 1.20 -26.18 -0.80
N LEU A 74 2.42 -26.68 -0.89
CA LEU A 74 3.23 -26.64 -2.10
C LEU A 74 3.52 -28.06 -2.58
N PRO A 75 3.58 -28.28 -3.92
CA PRO A 75 4.05 -29.54 -4.45
C PRO A 75 5.56 -29.69 -4.17
N GLU A 76 6.02 -30.94 -4.07
CA GLU A 76 7.45 -31.21 -3.96
C GLU A 76 8.22 -30.62 -5.14
N ASN A 77 9.25 -29.85 -4.83
CA ASN A 77 10.12 -29.21 -5.80
C ASN A 77 11.47 -28.85 -5.15
N GLU A 78 12.47 -28.56 -5.99
CA GLU A 78 13.82 -28.23 -5.53
C GLU A 78 13.90 -27.01 -4.60
N ILE A 79 12.91 -26.11 -4.60
CA ILE A 79 12.90 -24.93 -3.72
C ILE A 79 12.60 -25.35 -2.29
N ILE A 80 11.63 -26.26 -2.09
CA ILE A 80 11.23 -26.70 -0.74
C ILE A 80 12.21 -27.70 -0.09
N GLU A 81 13.22 -28.14 -0.83
CA GLU A 81 14.33 -28.97 -0.32
C GLU A 81 15.54 -28.13 0.12
N ARG A 82 15.51 -26.81 -0.10
CA ARG A 82 16.67 -25.95 0.18
C ARG A 82 16.93 -25.85 1.68
N LYS A 83 18.20 -26.05 2.02
CA LYS A 83 18.80 -25.76 3.32
C LYS A 83 20.11 -25.03 3.13
N PHE A 84 20.33 -23.95 3.87
CA PHE A 84 21.53 -23.13 3.75
C PHE A 84 21.82 -22.35 5.04
N MET A 85 23.04 -21.85 5.16
CA MET A 85 23.44 -20.93 6.22
C MET A 85 23.35 -19.49 5.71
N PHE A 86 22.71 -18.62 6.49
CA PHE A 86 22.59 -17.21 6.20
C PHE A 86 23.39 -16.39 7.22
N TYR A 87 24.36 -15.62 6.74
CA TYR A 87 25.22 -14.79 7.58
C TYR A 87 24.68 -13.36 7.61
N TYR A 88 24.29 -12.88 8.79
CA TYR A 88 23.71 -11.55 8.98
C TYR A 88 24.28 -10.90 10.25
N ALA A 89 24.78 -9.66 10.13
CA ALA A 89 25.42 -8.93 11.23
C ALA A 89 26.53 -9.73 11.96
N GLY A 90 27.27 -10.57 11.22
CA GLY A 90 28.33 -11.42 11.78
C GLY A 90 27.83 -12.67 12.52
N LEU A 91 26.53 -12.95 12.46
CA LEU A 91 25.90 -14.12 13.06
C LEU A 91 25.44 -15.08 11.99
N GLU A 92 25.40 -16.35 12.36
CA GLU A 92 24.99 -17.45 11.52
C GLU A 92 23.56 -17.86 11.85
N PHE A 93 22.74 -17.99 10.81
CA PHE A 93 21.37 -18.47 10.88
C PHE A 93 21.22 -19.71 10.00
N GLU A 94 20.73 -20.80 10.57
CA GLU A 94 20.34 -22.00 9.84
C GLU A 94 18.97 -21.79 9.21
N VAL A 95 18.88 -22.03 7.91
CA VAL A 95 17.68 -21.73 7.13
C VAL A 95 17.27 -22.95 6.32
N SER A 96 15.99 -23.29 6.36
CA SER A 96 15.47 -24.43 5.60
C SER A 96 13.98 -24.32 5.33
N PHE A 97 13.53 -24.91 4.24
CA PHE A 97 12.13 -25.27 4.07
C PHE A 97 11.84 -26.60 4.74
N GLY A 98 10.62 -26.77 5.26
CA GLY A 98 10.21 -28.00 5.91
C GLY A 98 8.71 -28.09 6.10
N GLU A 99 8.22 -29.22 6.61
CA GLU A 99 6.81 -29.37 6.93
C GLU A 99 6.39 -28.45 8.09
N ALA A 100 5.16 -27.98 8.04
CA ALA A 100 4.53 -27.16 9.08
C ALA A 100 4.64 -27.81 10.47
N SER A 101 4.93 -27.00 11.49
CA SER A 101 5.02 -27.49 12.87
C SER A 101 3.67 -28.00 13.40
N LYS A 102 3.71 -28.81 14.45
CA LYS A 102 2.49 -29.26 15.14
C LYS A 102 1.69 -28.09 15.71
N SER A 103 2.37 -27.03 16.13
CA SER A 103 1.78 -25.78 16.61
C SER A 103 0.95 -25.12 15.52
N LEU A 104 1.49 -25.02 14.30
CA LEU A 104 0.78 -24.50 13.14
C LEU A 104 -0.42 -25.37 12.73
N GLU A 105 -0.27 -26.69 12.74
CA GLU A 105 -1.37 -27.63 12.47
C GLU A 105 -2.56 -27.42 13.45
N ILE A 106 -2.26 -27.29 14.75
CA ILE A 106 -3.27 -27.04 15.79
C ILE A 106 -4.00 -25.72 15.53
N LEU A 107 -3.27 -24.64 15.25
CA LEU A 107 -3.87 -23.33 14.95
C LEU A 107 -4.72 -23.37 13.66
N ALA A 108 -4.22 -24.01 12.61
CA ALA A 108 -4.89 -24.10 11.32
C ALA A 108 -6.18 -24.92 11.40
N THR A 109 -6.20 -26.05 12.10
CA THR A 109 -7.41 -26.87 12.24
C THR A 109 -8.54 -26.16 13.01
N ALA A 110 -8.17 -25.32 13.99
CA ALA A 110 -9.10 -24.52 14.77
C ALA A 110 -9.56 -23.21 14.08
N PHE A 111 -8.91 -22.79 13.00
CA PHE A 111 -9.16 -21.51 12.31
C PHE A 111 -10.60 -21.37 11.77
N ARG A 112 -11.25 -20.23 12.03
CA ARG A 112 -12.58 -19.85 11.50
C ARG A 112 -12.60 -18.37 11.13
N GLU A 113 -13.04 -18.07 9.91
CA GLU A 113 -13.28 -16.70 9.45
C GLU A 113 -14.50 -16.09 10.15
N ILE A 114 -14.41 -14.83 10.60
CA ILE A 114 -15.55 -14.07 11.17
C ILE A 114 -15.85 -12.77 10.42
N SER A 115 -14.90 -12.27 9.62
CA SER A 115 -15.05 -11.06 8.80
C SER A 115 -14.50 -11.29 7.37
N ILE A 116 -14.49 -10.24 6.56
CA ILE A 116 -13.83 -10.23 5.24
C ILE A 116 -12.31 -10.20 5.46
N LYS A 117 -11.57 -10.82 4.54
CA LYS A 117 -10.11 -10.89 4.59
C LYS A 117 -9.46 -9.51 4.61
N THR A 118 -8.42 -9.39 5.42
CA THR A 118 -7.49 -8.24 5.44
C THR A 118 -6.34 -8.47 4.46
N ASP A 119 -5.40 -7.52 4.43
CA ASP A 119 -4.17 -7.59 3.64
C ASP A 119 -3.25 -8.77 4.04
N THR A 120 -3.51 -9.42 5.18
CA THR A 120 -2.78 -10.62 5.64
C THR A 120 -3.28 -11.92 5.02
N ASP A 121 -4.44 -11.90 4.34
CA ASP A 121 -5.13 -13.07 3.77
C ASP A 121 -5.23 -14.24 4.76
N TYR A 122 -5.55 -13.92 6.03
CA TYR A 122 -5.62 -14.88 7.14
C TYR A 122 -4.33 -15.67 7.37
N ARG A 123 -3.18 -15.12 6.96
CA ARG A 123 -1.85 -15.71 7.18
C ARG A 123 -1.73 -17.14 6.65
N ASN A 124 -2.41 -17.44 5.55
CA ASN A 124 -2.51 -18.76 4.91
C ASN A 124 -3.16 -19.87 5.77
N LEU A 125 -3.78 -19.54 6.92
CA LEU A 125 -4.42 -20.54 7.77
C LEU A 125 -5.61 -21.23 7.09
N LYS A 126 -6.32 -20.53 6.20
CA LYS A 126 -7.47 -21.08 5.47
C LYS A 126 -7.12 -22.30 4.64
N ILE A 127 -6.06 -22.23 3.84
CA ILE A 127 -5.66 -23.34 2.96
C ILE A 127 -5.06 -24.50 3.76
N LEU A 128 -4.34 -24.20 4.85
CA LEU A 128 -3.84 -25.21 5.78
C LEU A 128 -4.98 -25.93 6.51
N ARG A 129 -6.01 -25.20 6.97
CA ARG A 129 -7.22 -25.80 7.54
C ARG A 129 -7.84 -26.79 6.56
N ASP A 130 -8.03 -26.38 5.31
CA ASP A 130 -8.64 -27.21 4.27
C ASP A 130 -7.77 -28.45 3.97
N TYR A 131 -6.44 -28.31 4.07
CA TYR A 131 -5.49 -29.43 3.98
C TYR A 131 -5.55 -30.39 5.18
N TYR A 132 -5.73 -29.90 6.41
CA TYR A 132 -5.80 -30.76 7.60
C TYR A 132 -7.20 -31.32 7.88
N ARG A 133 -8.22 -30.85 7.15
CA ARG A 133 -9.59 -31.32 7.27
C ARG A 133 -9.69 -32.83 7.06
N VAL A 134 -10.42 -33.51 7.94
CA VAL A 134 -10.63 -34.97 7.89
C VAL A 134 -11.63 -35.34 6.79
N ASP A 135 -12.70 -34.57 6.64
CA ASP A 135 -13.79 -34.75 5.68
C ASP A 135 -13.56 -33.99 4.36
N LYS A 136 -12.46 -34.30 3.66
CA LYS A 136 -12.18 -33.69 2.34
C LYS A 136 -13.15 -34.19 1.27
N THR A 137 -13.67 -33.28 0.46
CA THR A 137 -14.35 -33.62 -0.80
C THR A 137 -13.38 -34.26 -1.78
N GLU A 138 -13.87 -35.03 -2.76
CA GLU A 138 -13.01 -35.62 -3.81
C GLU A 138 -12.19 -34.57 -4.57
N GLY A 139 -12.76 -33.38 -4.80
CA GLY A 139 -12.03 -32.24 -5.40
C GLY A 139 -10.85 -31.79 -4.55
N MET A 140 -11.03 -31.67 -3.22
CA MET A 140 -9.96 -31.29 -2.29
C MET A 140 -8.88 -32.37 -2.20
N LYS A 141 -9.26 -33.65 -2.14
CA LYS A 141 -8.28 -34.76 -2.13
C LYS A 141 -7.39 -34.71 -3.37
N ARG A 142 -7.97 -34.50 -4.56
CA ARG A 142 -7.20 -34.34 -5.80
C ARG A 142 -6.32 -33.10 -5.78
N PHE A 143 -6.83 -31.98 -5.27
CA PHE A 143 -6.08 -30.72 -5.20
C PHE A 143 -4.84 -30.78 -4.30
N PHE A 144 -4.87 -31.60 -3.24
CA PHE A 144 -3.79 -31.73 -2.26
C PHE A 144 -2.96 -33.02 -2.40
N ALA A 145 -3.25 -33.88 -3.39
CA ALA A 145 -2.65 -35.20 -3.51
C ALA A 145 -1.12 -35.19 -3.60
N ASP A 146 -0.54 -34.15 -4.19
CA ASP A 146 0.88 -33.96 -4.42
C ASP A 146 1.49 -32.82 -3.59
N LYS A 147 0.74 -32.28 -2.61
CA LYS A 147 1.15 -31.08 -1.86
C LYS A 147 1.38 -31.39 -0.40
N LYS A 148 2.34 -30.67 0.19
CA LYS A 148 2.64 -30.69 1.62
C LYS A 148 2.50 -29.29 2.22
N PRO A 149 2.11 -29.16 3.49
CA PRO A 149 2.07 -27.89 4.19
C PRO A 149 3.50 -27.48 4.49
N ILE A 150 4.02 -26.50 3.75
CA ILE A 150 5.43 -26.07 3.87
C ILE A 150 5.52 -24.78 4.65
N SER A 151 6.49 -24.75 5.56
CA SER A 151 6.96 -23.58 6.27
C SER A 151 8.43 -23.31 5.94
N PHE A 152 8.86 -22.06 6.13
CA PHE A 152 10.25 -21.65 6.02
C PHE A 152 10.81 -21.34 7.41
N PHE A 153 11.86 -22.05 7.82
CA PHE A 153 12.43 -21.99 9.16
C PHE A 153 13.73 -21.22 9.16
N VAL A 154 13.88 -20.34 10.14
CA VAL A 154 15.10 -19.59 10.42
C VAL A 154 15.46 -19.78 11.88
N LYS A 155 16.59 -20.46 12.14
CA LYS A 155 17.09 -20.74 13.48
C LYS A 155 18.40 -20.01 13.73
N GLY A 156 18.52 -19.32 14.85
CA GLY A 156 19.73 -18.59 15.20
C GLY A 156 19.55 -17.72 16.43
N ASP A 157 20.58 -16.95 16.80
CA ASP A 157 20.58 -16.12 18.00
C ASP A 157 19.93 -14.74 17.74
N PHE A 158 18.60 -14.70 17.82
CA PHE A 158 17.82 -13.48 17.59
C PHE A 158 18.06 -12.39 18.66
N CYS A 159 18.51 -12.75 19.86
CA CYS A 159 18.80 -11.77 20.93
C CYS A 159 19.95 -10.85 20.55
N LYS A 160 20.98 -11.37 19.86
CA LYS A 160 22.14 -10.58 19.42
C LYS A 160 21.82 -9.56 18.31
N ILE A 161 20.69 -9.72 17.63
CA ILE A 161 20.17 -8.72 16.68
C ILE A 161 19.01 -7.91 17.28
N ASN A 162 18.88 -7.88 18.62
CA ASN A 162 17.80 -7.18 19.33
C ASN A 162 16.39 -7.55 18.83
N LYS A 163 16.20 -8.82 18.42
CA LYS A 163 14.96 -9.30 17.79
C LYS A 163 14.53 -8.51 16.54
N ASP A 164 15.47 -7.98 15.75
CA ASP A 164 15.19 -7.33 14.47
C ASP A 164 14.78 -8.36 13.38
N PHE A 165 13.60 -8.94 13.53
CA PHE A 165 13.03 -9.90 12.59
C PHE A 165 12.79 -9.27 11.20
N ILE A 166 12.39 -8.00 11.16
CA ILE A 166 12.09 -7.28 9.91
C ILE A 166 13.37 -7.05 9.11
N GLY A 167 14.43 -6.55 9.75
CA GLY A 167 15.73 -6.34 9.13
C GLY A 167 16.29 -7.64 8.54
N LEU A 168 16.32 -8.70 9.34
CA LEU A 168 16.77 -10.02 8.89
C LEU A 168 15.96 -10.53 7.69
N SER A 169 14.63 -10.50 7.78
CA SER A 169 13.72 -11.00 6.73
C SER A 169 13.85 -10.22 5.42
N LYS A 170 14.03 -8.90 5.48
CA LYS A 170 14.28 -8.06 4.29
C LYS A 170 15.58 -8.45 3.59
N HIS A 171 16.66 -8.71 4.35
CA HIS A 171 17.93 -9.16 3.77
C HIS A 171 17.80 -10.56 3.17
N MET A 172 17.13 -11.49 3.86
CA MET A 172 16.86 -12.82 3.32
C MET A 172 16.08 -12.77 2.01
N ASN A 173 14.96 -12.04 1.98
CA ASN A 173 14.17 -11.84 0.75
C ASN A 173 15.01 -11.31 -0.41
N PHE A 174 15.87 -10.32 -0.15
CA PHE A 174 16.76 -9.75 -1.16
C PHE A 174 17.73 -10.81 -1.71
N TYR A 175 18.48 -11.49 -0.84
CA TYR A 175 19.52 -12.43 -1.26
C TYR A 175 18.94 -13.70 -1.87
N MET A 176 17.86 -14.24 -1.32
CA MET A 176 17.16 -15.39 -1.92
C MET A 176 16.72 -15.07 -3.34
N ARG A 177 16.14 -13.88 -3.58
CA ARG A 177 15.74 -13.44 -4.93
C ARG A 177 16.87 -12.97 -5.82
N TYR A 178 18.02 -12.63 -5.25
CA TYR A 178 19.23 -12.34 -6.01
C TYR A 178 19.75 -13.61 -6.70
N PHE A 179 19.80 -14.73 -5.97
CA PHE A 179 20.26 -16.01 -6.51
C PHE A 179 19.19 -16.76 -7.31
N ASP A 180 17.93 -16.70 -6.88
CA ASP A 180 16.82 -17.32 -7.60
C ASP A 180 15.58 -16.42 -7.63
N ARG A 181 15.22 -15.93 -8.81
CA ARG A 181 14.06 -15.05 -9.01
C ARG A 181 12.73 -15.70 -8.64
N LYS A 182 12.66 -17.04 -8.61
CA LYS A 182 11.50 -17.83 -8.21
C LYS A 182 11.49 -18.15 -6.71
N ALA A 183 12.54 -17.79 -5.97
CA ALA A 183 12.56 -17.99 -4.54
C ALA A 183 11.37 -17.26 -3.90
N PRO A 184 10.57 -17.96 -3.08
CA PRO A 184 9.45 -17.36 -2.39
C PRO A 184 9.92 -16.30 -1.40
N MET A 185 9.05 -15.34 -1.10
CA MET A 185 9.34 -14.24 -0.20
C MET A 185 8.63 -14.43 1.13
N ILE A 186 9.34 -14.11 2.21
CA ILE A 186 8.74 -13.82 3.50
C ILE A 186 7.82 -12.61 3.35
N LEU A 187 6.54 -12.77 3.67
CA LEU A 187 5.57 -11.68 3.71
C LEU A 187 5.78 -10.87 4.99
N ILE A 188 5.96 -9.56 4.84
CA ILE A 188 6.12 -8.61 5.95
C ILE A 188 4.93 -7.65 5.88
N PHE A 189 4.11 -7.67 6.91
CA PHE A 189 2.95 -6.82 7.06
C PHE A 189 3.32 -5.55 7.82
N ASP A 190 2.64 -4.46 7.49
CA ASP A 190 2.73 -3.25 8.27
C ASP A 190 1.91 -3.43 9.56
N ASP A 191 2.43 -2.97 10.69
CA ASP A 191 1.67 -2.97 11.95
C ASP A 191 0.50 -1.97 11.85
N ASP A 192 -0.73 -2.49 11.91
CA ASP A 192 -1.96 -1.70 11.85
C ASP A 192 -2.47 -1.27 13.24
N LYS A 193 -1.86 -1.76 14.34
CA LYS A 193 -2.41 -1.62 15.70
C LYS A 193 -2.51 -0.18 16.23
N SER A 194 -1.90 0.79 15.56
CA SER A 194 -1.84 2.19 16.03
C SER A 194 -2.14 3.25 14.96
N LYS A 195 -2.64 2.85 13.79
CA LYS A 195 -2.83 3.79 12.68
C LYS A 195 -4.08 4.65 12.87
N GLU A 196 -3.90 5.97 12.80
CA GLU A 196 -4.99 6.95 12.80
C GLU A 196 -5.98 6.63 11.66
N LYS A 197 -7.27 6.48 11.96
CA LYS A 197 -8.25 6.14 10.92
C LYS A 197 -8.56 7.38 10.08
N TYR A 198 -8.20 7.34 8.80
CA TYR A 198 -8.60 8.35 7.82
C TYR A 198 -9.93 7.98 7.19
N GLU A 199 -10.75 8.99 6.91
CA GLU A 199 -12.02 8.81 6.21
C GLU A 199 -11.77 8.70 4.70
N LEU A 200 -12.32 7.67 4.07
CA LEU A 200 -12.33 7.55 2.62
C LEU A 200 -13.43 8.46 2.03
N PRO A 201 -13.08 9.48 1.24
CA PRO A 201 -14.06 10.37 0.64
C PRO A 201 -14.97 9.62 -0.35
N CYS A 202 -16.28 9.76 -0.20
CA CYS A 202 -17.27 9.15 -1.09
C CYS A 202 -18.29 10.19 -1.58
N HIS A 203 -18.32 10.46 -2.89
CA HIS A 203 -19.17 11.51 -3.48
C HIS A 203 -20.66 11.18 -3.47
N THR A 204 -21.03 9.91 -3.40
CA THR A 204 -22.42 9.50 -3.13
C THR A 204 -22.76 9.59 -1.64
N GLY A 205 -21.77 9.84 -0.77
CA GLY A 205 -21.87 9.63 0.66
C GLY A 205 -22.21 8.17 1.00
N ASN A 206 -22.87 7.96 2.14
CA ASN A 206 -23.46 6.67 2.53
C ASN A 206 -24.81 6.38 1.83
N LYS A 207 -25.12 7.09 0.74
CA LYS A 207 -26.33 6.83 -0.05
C LYS A 207 -26.10 5.68 -1.02
N HIS A 208 -27.18 5.18 -1.61
CA HIS A 208 -27.11 4.15 -2.65
C HIS A 208 -26.24 4.59 -3.82
N PHE A 209 -25.49 3.62 -4.35
CA PHE A 209 -24.74 3.77 -5.59
C PHE A 209 -25.66 4.24 -6.72
N PRO A 210 -25.22 5.12 -7.64
CA PRO A 210 -26.12 5.67 -8.66
C PRO A 210 -26.63 4.58 -9.61
N ASP A 211 -27.96 4.55 -9.82
CA ASP A 211 -28.60 3.61 -10.76
C ASP A 211 -28.24 3.90 -12.22
N LYS A 212 -27.79 5.12 -12.54
CA LYS A 212 -27.45 5.56 -13.89
C LYS A 212 -26.19 6.41 -13.86
N ILE A 213 -25.23 6.07 -14.72
CA ILE A 213 -23.98 6.81 -14.91
C ILE A 213 -23.92 7.31 -16.34
N ARG A 214 -23.74 8.61 -16.54
CA ARG A 214 -23.44 9.19 -17.86
C ARG A 214 -21.93 9.31 -17.99
N ALA A 215 -21.33 8.46 -18.84
CA ALA A 215 -19.91 8.54 -19.13
C ALA A 215 -19.61 9.67 -20.13
N LYS A 216 -18.52 10.42 -19.88
CA LYS A 216 -17.81 11.20 -20.90
C LYS A 216 -16.66 10.33 -21.42
N LYS A 217 -16.33 10.46 -22.70
CA LYS A 217 -15.13 9.81 -23.23
C LYS A 217 -13.91 10.45 -22.56
N ILE A 218 -13.00 9.63 -22.07
CA ILE A 218 -11.70 10.05 -21.54
C ILE A 218 -10.65 9.65 -22.57
N GLU A 219 -9.62 10.49 -22.71
CA GLU A 219 -8.49 10.20 -23.60
C GLU A 219 -7.83 8.86 -23.19
N PRO A 220 -7.54 7.96 -24.16
CA PRO A 220 -7.06 6.61 -23.87
C PRO A 220 -5.83 6.53 -22.94
N VAL A 221 -4.80 7.38 -23.13
CA VAL A 221 -3.60 7.35 -22.30
C VAL A 221 -3.93 7.73 -20.86
N ILE A 222 -4.75 8.76 -20.64
CA ILE A 222 -5.23 9.13 -19.29
C ILE A 222 -6.01 7.98 -18.66
N LEU A 223 -6.90 7.33 -19.42
CA LEU A 223 -7.70 6.22 -18.92
C LEU A 223 -6.85 5.01 -18.50
N ASP A 224 -5.84 4.66 -19.30
CA ASP A 224 -4.90 3.58 -18.99
C ASP A 224 -4.09 3.89 -17.72
N LEU A 225 -3.62 5.13 -17.57
CA LEU A 225 -2.91 5.57 -16.36
C LEU A 225 -3.82 5.52 -15.12
N LEU A 226 -5.07 5.98 -15.21
CA LEU A 226 -6.06 5.85 -14.15
C LEU A 226 -6.29 4.38 -13.76
N HIS A 227 -6.37 3.50 -14.76
CA HIS A 227 -6.56 2.06 -14.53
C HIS A 227 -5.37 1.45 -13.79
N ILE A 228 -4.13 1.70 -14.24
CA ILE A 228 -2.91 1.22 -13.58
C ILE A 228 -2.79 1.76 -12.14
N ALA A 229 -3.10 3.04 -11.94
CA ALA A 229 -3.09 3.64 -10.61
C ALA A 229 -4.09 2.97 -9.65
N SER A 230 -5.24 2.51 -10.16
CA SER A 230 -6.26 1.81 -9.36
C SER A 230 -5.86 0.39 -8.95
N LEU A 231 -5.11 -0.32 -9.80
CA LEU A 231 -4.66 -1.70 -9.56
C LEU A 231 -3.39 -1.80 -8.71
N THR A 232 -2.59 -0.74 -8.68
CA THR A 232 -1.37 -0.69 -7.86
C THR A 232 -1.72 -0.88 -6.39
N THR A 233 -0.92 -1.58 -5.60
CA THR A 233 -1.16 -1.71 -4.14
C THR A 233 -0.36 -0.70 -3.33
N ASN A 234 0.90 -0.47 -3.72
CA ASN A 234 1.82 0.45 -3.05
C ASN A 234 1.35 1.92 -3.18
N ILE A 235 1.10 2.57 -2.04
CA ILE A 235 0.56 3.94 -2.02
C ILE A 235 1.49 4.99 -2.63
N ARG A 236 2.81 4.84 -2.52
CA ARG A 236 3.77 5.77 -3.14
C ARG A 236 3.70 5.70 -4.65
N LEU A 237 3.62 4.48 -5.19
CA LEU A 237 3.46 4.27 -6.62
C LEU A 237 2.10 4.79 -7.10
N LYS A 238 1.02 4.56 -6.36
CA LYS A 238 -0.29 5.17 -6.65
C LYS A 238 -0.18 6.68 -6.76
N TYR A 239 0.45 7.31 -5.76
CA TYR A 239 0.65 8.75 -5.73
C TYR A 239 1.39 9.24 -6.99
N ILE A 240 2.48 8.56 -7.36
CA ILE A 240 3.26 8.87 -8.56
C ILE A 240 2.40 8.71 -9.82
N PHE A 241 1.63 7.64 -9.96
CA PHE A 241 0.78 7.44 -11.14
C PHE A 241 -0.31 8.52 -11.29
N TYR A 242 -0.95 8.95 -10.18
CA TYR A 242 -1.91 10.06 -10.25
C TYR A 242 -1.22 11.38 -10.57
N TYR A 243 -0.01 11.62 -10.06
CA TYR A 243 0.78 12.79 -10.44
C TYR A 243 1.18 12.78 -11.92
N GLN A 244 1.54 11.62 -12.46
CA GLN A 244 1.90 11.45 -13.88
C GLN A 244 0.75 11.80 -14.83
N ILE A 245 -0.51 11.57 -14.44
CA ILE A 245 -1.67 12.04 -15.19
C ILE A 245 -1.65 13.57 -15.28
N LEU A 246 -1.36 14.26 -14.17
CA LEU A 246 -1.27 15.71 -14.15
C LEU A 246 -0.09 16.22 -14.98
N GLU A 247 1.07 15.55 -14.92
CA GLU A 247 2.23 15.88 -15.76
C GLU A 247 1.88 15.75 -17.25
N TYR A 248 1.27 14.62 -17.64
CA TYR A 248 0.81 14.38 -19.01
C TYR A 248 -0.14 15.47 -19.48
N CYS A 249 -1.21 15.73 -18.73
CA CYS A 249 -2.16 16.78 -19.06
C CYS A 249 -1.48 18.16 -19.11
N SER A 250 -0.57 18.48 -18.19
CA SER A 250 0.09 19.79 -18.14
C SER A 250 1.06 20.01 -19.31
N TYR A 251 1.68 18.94 -19.80
CA TYR A 251 2.60 18.98 -20.93
C TYR A 251 1.87 19.30 -22.24
N TYR A 252 0.70 18.68 -22.44
CA TYR A 252 -0.12 18.89 -23.63
C TYR A 252 -1.15 20.01 -23.48
N HIS A 253 -1.29 20.60 -22.29
CA HIS A 253 -2.15 21.74 -22.07
C HIS A 253 -1.63 22.93 -22.86
N LEU A 254 -2.38 23.33 -23.89
CA LEU A 254 -2.15 24.58 -24.61
C LEU A 254 -3.07 25.63 -23.99
N ASN A 255 -2.49 26.66 -23.38
CA ASN A 255 -3.27 27.81 -22.91
C ASN A 255 -4.21 28.33 -24.02
N ASP A 256 -5.44 28.68 -23.66
CA ASP A 256 -6.42 29.29 -24.57
C ASP A 256 -5.89 30.54 -25.27
N GLU A 257 -4.94 31.25 -24.65
CA GLU A 257 -4.25 32.35 -25.30
C GLU A 257 -3.43 31.90 -26.53
N LEU A 258 -2.73 30.76 -26.44
CA LEU A 258 -1.98 30.19 -27.56
C LEU A 258 -2.94 29.66 -28.62
N LYS A 259 -4.00 28.94 -28.23
CA LYS A 259 -5.05 28.49 -29.16
C LYS A 259 -5.67 29.68 -29.90
N ARG A 260 -5.98 30.78 -29.21
CA ARG A 260 -6.52 32.01 -29.80
C ARG A 260 -5.52 32.64 -30.78
N LYS A 261 -4.23 32.74 -30.41
CA LYS A 261 -3.18 33.28 -31.28
C LYS A 261 -2.99 32.43 -32.53
N LEU A 262 -2.93 31.10 -32.39
CA LEU A 262 -2.84 30.16 -33.52
C LEU A 262 -4.08 30.25 -34.41
N ASN A 263 -5.28 30.27 -33.82
CA ASN A 263 -6.53 30.44 -34.57
C ASN A 263 -6.57 31.76 -35.34
N ASN A 264 -6.08 32.85 -34.76
CA ASN A 264 -6.00 34.14 -35.46
C ASN A 264 -5.01 34.09 -36.63
N ILE A 265 -3.88 33.41 -36.48
CA ILE A 265 -2.90 33.22 -37.57
C ILE A 265 -3.54 32.43 -38.73
N VAL A 266 -4.18 31.30 -38.43
CA VAL A 266 -4.75 30.39 -39.44
C VAL A 266 -6.00 30.97 -40.11
N LYS A 267 -6.72 31.89 -39.45
CA LYS A 267 -7.90 32.57 -40.02
C LYS A 267 -7.58 33.73 -40.96
N ASN A 268 -6.31 34.11 -41.13
CA ASN A 268 -5.97 35.19 -42.06
C ASN A 268 -6.27 34.77 -43.52
N PRO A 269 -6.93 35.63 -44.31
CA PRO A 269 -7.42 35.27 -45.64
C PRO A 269 -6.29 34.99 -46.65
N ASP A 270 -5.09 35.48 -46.39
CA ASP A 270 -3.88 35.34 -47.21
C ASP A 270 -2.91 34.27 -46.69
N VAL A 271 -3.30 33.46 -45.70
CA VAL A 271 -2.43 32.45 -45.07
C VAL A 271 -1.84 31.43 -46.07
N LEU A 272 -2.58 31.13 -47.15
CA LEU A 272 -2.12 30.24 -48.22
C LEU A 272 -1.13 30.93 -49.17
N ASN A 273 -1.22 32.25 -49.32
CA ASN A 273 -0.40 33.05 -50.23
C ASN A 273 0.92 33.51 -49.57
N ASP A 274 0.92 33.76 -48.25
CA ASP A 274 2.11 34.11 -47.47
C ASP A 274 2.46 33.05 -46.41
N SER A 275 2.40 31.78 -46.81
CA SER A 275 2.62 30.63 -45.92
C SER A 275 3.97 30.67 -45.19
N GLY A 276 5.01 31.27 -45.80
CA GLY A 276 6.33 31.40 -45.20
C GLY A 276 6.37 32.33 -43.98
N ASN A 277 5.69 33.47 -44.04
CA ASN A 277 5.59 34.43 -42.93
C ASN A 277 4.75 33.86 -41.78
N TYR A 278 3.57 33.31 -42.09
CA TYR A 278 2.71 32.72 -41.07
C TYR A 278 3.34 31.49 -40.41
N SER A 279 4.12 30.69 -41.15
CA SER A 279 4.90 29.61 -40.56
C SER A 279 5.91 30.12 -39.53
N ARG A 280 6.60 31.25 -39.80
CA ARG A 280 7.50 31.88 -38.81
C ARG A 280 6.74 32.38 -37.60
N GLN A 281 5.58 33.00 -37.79
CA GLN A 281 4.75 33.48 -36.68
C GLN A 281 4.27 32.33 -35.78
N ILE A 282 3.86 31.20 -36.37
CA ILE A 282 3.51 29.98 -35.61
C ILE A 282 4.73 29.47 -34.83
N ILE A 283 5.89 29.37 -35.48
CA ILE A 283 7.16 28.95 -34.82
C ILE A 283 7.52 29.89 -33.67
N ASP A 284 7.36 31.21 -33.82
CA ASP A 284 7.65 32.17 -32.76
C ASP A 284 6.66 32.06 -31.59
N GLN A 285 5.38 31.79 -31.85
CA GLN A 285 4.41 31.52 -30.77
C GLN A 285 4.80 30.27 -29.97
N PHE A 286 5.19 29.19 -30.64
CA PHE A 286 5.68 27.98 -29.96
C PHE A 286 6.99 28.23 -29.22
N LYS A 287 7.95 28.93 -29.82
CA LYS A 287 9.24 29.25 -29.19
C LYS A 287 9.08 30.07 -27.91
N ASN A 288 8.12 30.99 -27.89
CA ASN A 288 7.81 31.78 -26.70
C ASN A 288 7.03 30.97 -25.65
N TYR A 289 6.14 30.08 -26.08
CA TYR A 289 5.41 29.19 -25.18
C TYR A 289 6.33 28.20 -24.46
N PHE A 290 7.27 27.58 -25.18
CA PHE A 290 8.19 26.59 -24.64
C PHE A 290 9.45 27.19 -23.96
N LYS A 291 9.62 28.52 -23.97
CA LYS A 291 10.72 29.20 -23.27
C LYS A 291 10.50 29.30 -21.75
N ALA A 292 9.25 29.16 -21.28
CA ALA A 292 8.94 29.08 -19.85
C ALA A 292 9.17 27.64 -19.35
N ASN A 293 10.38 27.37 -18.87
CA ASN A 293 10.88 26.05 -18.44
C ASN A 293 10.36 25.59 -17.06
N ASP A 294 9.25 26.12 -16.55
CA ASP A 294 8.77 25.73 -15.23
C ASP A 294 7.58 24.77 -15.33
N ASP A 295 7.87 23.47 -15.22
CA ASP A 295 6.84 22.42 -15.24
C ASP A 295 5.83 22.59 -14.10
N LYS A 296 6.24 23.20 -12.98
CA LYS A 296 5.33 23.55 -11.89
C LYS A 296 4.32 24.62 -12.30
N GLN A 297 4.73 25.62 -13.07
CA GLN A 297 3.81 26.66 -13.57
C GLN A 297 2.79 26.10 -14.56
N LYS A 298 3.20 25.15 -15.41
CA LYS A 298 2.28 24.46 -16.32
C LYS A 298 1.25 23.64 -15.55
N LEU A 299 1.70 22.94 -14.50
CA LEU A 299 0.82 22.20 -13.61
C LEU A 299 -0.15 23.11 -12.84
N GLU A 300 0.35 24.20 -12.25
CA GLU A 300 -0.47 25.19 -11.53
C GLU A 300 -1.57 25.74 -12.45
N LYS A 301 -1.20 26.09 -13.67
CA LYS A 301 -2.13 26.58 -14.67
C LYS A 301 -3.18 25.54 -15.08
N LEU A 302 -2.77 24.31 -15.40
CA LEU A 302 -3.69 23.23 -15.73
C LEU A 302 -4.75 23.07 -14.64
N ILE A 303 -4.30 23.04 -13.37
CA ILE A 303 -5.18 22.87 -12.22
C ILE A 303 -6.13 24.07 -12.10
N PHE A 304 -5.65 25.31 -12.22
CA PHE A 304 -6.52 26.49 -12.12
C PHE A 304 -7.54 26.59 -13.27
N ASP A 305 -7.21 26.10 -14.46
CA ASP A 305 -8.10 26.14 -15.61
C ASP A 305 -9.24 25.09 -15.52
N HIS A 306 -9.07 24.01 -14.75
CA HIS A 306 -10.02 22.89 -14.72
C HIS A 306 -10.59 22.54 -13.34
N LEU A 307 -10.00 23.03 -12.26
CA LEU A 307 -10.36 22.64 -10.89
C LEU A 307 -10.83 23.82 -10.07
N ASP A 308 -12.03 23.68 -9.50
CA ASP A 308 -12.52 24.56 -8.44
C ASP A 308 -12.37 23.90 -7.08
N TYR A 309 -12.32 24.69 -6.00
CA TYR A 309 -12.26 24.13 -4.64
C TYR A 309 -13.40 23.15 -4.34
N ASN A 310 -14.60 23.40 -4.88
CA ASN A 310 -15.76 22.52 -4.70
C ASN A 310 -15.52 21.10 -5.21
N ASP A 311 -14.64 20.91 -6.20
CA ASP A 311 -14.31 19.59 -6.75
C ASP A 311 -13.48 18.72 -5.77
N ILE A 312 -12.74 19.34 -4.85
CA ILE A 312 -11.84 18.69 -3.87
C ILE A 312 -12.27 18.91 -2.41
N LYS A 313 -13.36 19.63 -2.20
CA LYS A 313 -13.83 20.04 -0.88
C LYS A 313 -14.10 18.85 0.03
N LEU A 314 -14.63 17.76 -0.52
CA LEU A 314 -14.95 16.55 0.22
C LEU A 314 -13.69 15.90 0.81
N GLU A 315 -12.64 15.80 0.02
CA GLU A 315 -11.35 15.19 0.39
C GLU A 315 -10.72 15.94 1.58
N ILE A 316 -10.76 17.27 1.55
CA ILE A 316 -10.25 18.13 2.62
C ILE A 316 -11.14 18.06 3.86
N LYS A 317 -12.46 18.13 3.68
CA LYS A 317 -13.43 18.16 4.79
C LYS A 317 -13.44 16.86 5.59
N CYS A 318 -13.45 15.70 4.93
CA CYS A 318 -13.44 14.38 5.59
C CYS A 318 -12.19 14.17 6.46
N ASN A 319 -11.08 14.81 6.09
CA ASN A 319 -9.80 14.68 6.80
C ASN A 319 -9.29 16.04 7.32
N TYR A 320 -10.19 16.94 7.73
CA TYR A 320 -9.80 18.31 8.09
C TYR A 320 -8.78 18.36 9.22
N LYS A 321 -8.89 17.45 10.21
CA LYS A 321 -7.96 17.36 11.35
C LYS A 321 -6.54 17.10 10.90
N TYR A 322 -6.39 16.25 9.87
CA TYR A 322 -5.12 16.02 9.24
C TYR A 322 -4.66 17.30 8.55
N PHE A 323 -5.45 17.85 7.62
CA PHE A 323 -5.04 19.03 6.87
C PHE A 323 -4.86 20.32 7.69
N SER A 324 -5.31 20.34 8.94
CA SER A 324 -5.12 21.45 9.88
C SER A 324 -3.83 21.39 10.71
N GLN A 325 -2.98 20.39 10.48
CA GLN A 325 -1.76 20.17 11.24
C GLN A 325 -0.52 20.12 10.35
N ASP A 326 0.60 20.57 10.92
CA ASP A 326 1.92 20.34 10.35
C ASP A 326 2.35 18.90 10.60
N PHE A 327 2.88 18.24 9.59
CA PHE A 327 3.41 16.88 9.71
C PHE A 327 4.89 16.82 9.40
N THR A 328 5.59 15.98 10.15
CA THR A 328 6.96 15.59 9.86
C THR A 328 6.99 14.09 9.58
N PHE A 329 7.43 13.73 8.38
CA PHE A 329 7.64 12.34 7.97
C PHE A 329 8.97 11.83 8.52
N ASP A 330 9.10 10.50 8.62
CA ASP A 330 10.40 9.89 8.89
C ASP A 330 11.35 10.25 7.73
N GLY A 331 12.51 10.83 8.04
CA GLY A 331 13.39 11.51 7.06
C GLY A 331 13.32 13.04 7.10
N ASP A 332 12.62 13.59 8.11
CA ASP A 332 12.52 15.01 8.46
C ASP A 332 11.74 15.88 7.48
N PHE A 333 11.07 15.29 6.48
CA PHE A 333 10.27 16.05 5.51
C PHE A 333 9.06 16.66 6.19
N LYS A 334 8.95 17.99 6.11
CA LYS A 334 7.87 18.75 6.75
C LYS A 334 6.87 19.22 5.72
N ILE A 335 5.60 18.95 5.98
CA ILE A 335 4.48 19.50 5.26
C ILE A 335 3.70 20.34 6.25
N GLU A 336 3.53 21.62 5.96
CA GLU A 336 2.73 22.50 6.81
C GLU A 336 1.23 22.27 6.55
N ALA A 337 0.39 22.73 7.46
CA ALA A 337 -1.06 22.66 7.33
C ALA A 337 -1.57 23.33 6.03
N LEU A 338 -2.60 22.74 5.43
CA LEU A 338 -3.31 23.34 4.28
C LEU A 338 -4.40 24.33 4.72
N ILE A 339 -5.00 24.08 5.89
CA ILE A 339 -6.10 24.86 6.47
C ILE A 339 -5.81 25.08 7.96
N LYS A 340 -6.51 25.98 8.64
CA LYS A 340 -6.31 26.19 10.09
C LYS A 340 -7.29 25.40 10.95
N ASN A 341 -8.51 25.20 10.45
CA ASN A 341 -9.61 24.61 11.21
C ASN A 341 -10.67 24.04 10.25
N GLN A 342 -11.75 23.51 10.83
CA GLN A 342 -12.87 22.97 10.08
C GLN A 342 -13.62 24.03 9.25
N ASP A 343 -13.67 25.29 9.69
CA ASP A 343 -14.34 26.37 8.96
C ASP A 343 -13.61 26.69 7.65
N ASP A 344 -12.27 26.67 7.66
CA ASP A 344 -11.44 26.79 6.45
C ASP A 344 -11.69 25.63 5.47
N ALA A 345 -12.08 24.44 5.94
CA ALA A 345 -12.46 23.34 5.06
C ALA A 345 -13.80 23.62 4.34
N GLU A 346 -14.69 24.41 4.94
CA GLU A 346 -15.92 24.85 4.31
C GLU A 346 -15.70 26.07 3.40
N ASN A 347 -14.89 27.02 3.87
CA ASN A 347 -14.60 28.31 3.26
C ASN A 347 -13.09 28.51 3.16
N PRO A 348 -12.46 28.06 2.07
CA PRO A 348 -11.01 27.99 2.00
C PRO A 348 -10.34 29.37 1.88
N PRO A 349 -9.06 29.48 2.27
CA PRO A 349 -8.21 30.61 1.90
C PRO A 349 -8.16 30.81 0.38
N LYS A 350 -8.01 32.06 -0.07
CA LYS A 350 -7.96 32.40 -1.51
C LYS A 350 -6.90 31.61 -2.29
N ASP A 351 -5.76 31.34 -1.65
CA ASP A 351 -4.61 30.68 -2.27
C ASP A 351 -4.58 29.16 -2.03
N ILE A 352 -5.71 28.54 -1.62
CA ILE A 352 -5.75 27.11 -1.25
C ILE A 352 -5.26 26.20 -2.39
N LEU A 353 -5.67 26.45 -3.63
CA LEU A 353 -5.28 25.63 -4.77
C LEU A 353 -3.78 25.74 -5.03
N LYS A 354 -3.22 26.95 -4.91
CA LYS A 354 -1.78 27.17 -5.03
C LYS A 354 -0.99 26.39 -3.97
N SER A 355 -1.44 26.44 -2.72
CA SER A 355 -0.86 25.67 -1.62
C SER A 355 -0.93 24.16 -1.87
N ILE A 356 -2.05 23.68 -2.42
CA ILE A 356 -2.19 22.26 -2.78
C ILE A 356 -1.20 21.87 -3.86
N VAL A 357 -1.10 22.64 -4.95
CA VAL A 357 -0.13 22.40 -6.04
C VAL A 357 1.29 22.32 -5.50
N ASP A 358 1.68 23.28 -4.66
CA ASP A 358 3.00 23.31 -4.04
C ASP A 358 3.27 22.06 -3.18
N ARG A 359 2.31 21.62 -2.38
CA ARG A 359 2.47 20.45 -1.51
C ARG A 359 2.50 19.15 -2.30
N ILE A 360 1.65 18.97 -3.32
CA ILE A 360 1.64 17.73 -4.10
C ILE A 360 2.92 17.57 -4.94
N ASP A 361 3.44 18.67 -5.48
CA ASP A 361 4.70 18.69 -6.21
C ASP A 361 5.88 18.36 -5.27
N LYS A 362 5.95 18.98 -4.09
CA LYS A 362 6.98 18.67 -3.08
C LYS A 362 6.95 17.21 -2.64
N ILE A 363 5.76 16.64 -2.36
CA ILE A 363 5.61 15.22 -2.03
C ILE A 363 6.14 14.37 -3.18
N ARG A 364 5.69 14.61 -4.41
CA ARG A 364 6.15 13.86 -5.60
C ARG A 364 7.67 13.91 -5.75
N ASN A 365 8.27 15.09 -5.63
CA ASN A 365 9.71 15.27 -5.80
C ASN A 365 10.51 14.46 -4.77
N VAL A 366 10.06 14.46 -3.52
CA VAL A 366 10.70 13.68 -2.45
C VAL A 366 10.47 12.17 -2.59
N LEU A 367 9.33 11.74 -3.14
CA LEU A 367 9.06 10.32 -3.41
C LEU A 367 9.93 9.76 -4.56
N VAL A 368 10.26 10.60 -5.56
CA VAL A 368 11.05 10.20 -6.74
C VAL A 368 12.56 10.34 -6.51
N HIS A 369 12.99 11.41 -5.83
CA HIS A 369 14.40 11.77 -5.69
C HIS A 369 14.93 11.48 -4.28
N ILE A 370 15.26 10.22 -4.00
CA ILE A 370 15.85 9.78 -2.71
C ILE A 370 17.28 10.35 -2.49
N ARG A 371 17.92 10.93 -3.51
CA ARG A 371 19.37 11.18 -3.57
C ARG A 371 19.90 12.51 -3.02
N GLU A 372 19.07 13.47 -2.64
CA GLU A 372 19.57 14.74 -2.06
C GLU A 372 19.69 14.70 -0.52
N SER A 373 20.09 13.55 0.03
CA SER A 373 20.17 13.25 1.47
C SER A 373 21.17 14.10 2.28
N ARG A 374 21.95 14.99 1.63
CA ARG A 374 22.87 15.90 2.31
C ARG A 374 22.26 17.27 2.63
N GLU A 375 21.19 17.67 1.94
CA GLU A 375 20.56 19.00 2.11
C GLU A 375 19.02 18.95 2.17
N ASN A 376 18.37 17.90 1.63
CA ASN A 376 16.92 17.79 1.59
C ASN A 376 16.35 16.71 2.53
N LYS A 377 15.25 17.09 3.16
CA LYS A 377 14.41 16.25 3.99
C LYS A 377 13.64 15.26 3.12
N VAL A 378 13.71 13.96 3.42
CA VAL A 378 13.11 12.88 2.61
C VAL A 378 11.89 12.23 3.26
N ILE A 379 11.09 11.50 2.49
CA ILE A 379 10.04 10.60 3.00
C ILE A 379 10.59 9.18 2.91
N LEU A 380 11.07 8.64 4.02
CA LEU A 380 11.59 7.27 4.08
C LEU A 380 10.50 6.23 3.76
N PRO A 381 10.89 5.04 3.26
CA PRO A 381 9.95 4.03 2.84
C PRO A 381 9.25 3.25 3.98
N THR A 382 8.85 3.93 5.07
CA THR A 382 8.25 3.31 6.27
C THR A 382 6.74 3.12 6.14
N ALA A 383 6.18 2.20 6.93
CA ALA A 383 4.75 1.95 7.08
C ALA A 383 3.99 3.18 7.59
N LYS A 384 4.58 3.87 8.58
CA LYS A 384 4.07 5.13 9.13
C LYS A 384 3.96 6.21 8.05
N ASN A 385 5.02 6.41 7.27
CA ASN A 385 5.00 7.37 6.16
C ASN A 385 3.99 6.97 5.07
N ASN A 386 3.87 5.68 4.75
CA ASN A 386 2.83 5.19 3.82
C ASN A 386 1.43 5.57 4.31
N HIS A 387 1.16 5.34 5.59
CA HIS A 387 -0.10 5.69 6.22
C HIS A 387 -0.33 7.21 6.18
N GLN A 388 0.65 8.01 6.60
CA GLN A 388 0.57 9.47 6.58
C GLN A 388 0.36 10.06 5.18
N LEU A 389 0.69 9.35 4.09
CA LEU A 389 0.42 9.81 2.73
C LEU A 389 -1.04 9.65 2.29
N ILE A 390 -1.85 8.86 3.00
CA ILE A 390 -3.22 8.50 2.59
C ILE A 390 -4.10 9.73 2.28
N PRO A 391 -4.20 10.76 3.14
CA PRO A 391 -5.06 11.90 2.84
C PRO A 391 -4.62 12.69 1.59
N TYR A 392 -3.31 12.92 1.43
CA TYR A 392 -2.77 13.56 0.22
C TYR A 392 -2.92 12.70 -1.03
N PHE A 393 -2.86 11.37 -0.89
CA PHE A 393 -3.13 10.43 -1.98
C PHE A 393 -4.57 10.58 -2.50
N TYR A 394 -5.57 10.62 -1.62
CA TYR A 394 -6.95 10.83 -2.06
C TYR A 394 -7.18 12.21 -2.67
N LEU A 395 -6.49 13.23 -2.15
CA LEU A 395 -6.53 14.58 -2.72
C LEU A 395 -5.99 14.61 -4.16
N ILE A 396 -4.78 14.10 -4.41
CA ILE A 396 -4.21 14.09 -5.76
C ILE A 396 -5.02 13.22 -6.72
N ARG A 397 -5.54 12.08 -6.24
CA ARG A 397 -6.42 11.21 -7.00
C ARG A 397 -7.65 11.98 -7.49
N ARG A 398 -8.32 12.74 -6.60
CA ARG A 398 -9.48 13.54 -6.98
C ARG A 398 -9.14 14.58 -8.04
N ILE A 399 -8.02 15.29 -7.85
CA ILE A 399 -7.55 16.31 -8.81
C ILE A 399 -7.36 15.67 -10.19
N ALA A 400 -6.68 14.53 -10.27
CA ALA A 400 -6.45 13.81 -11.51
C ALA A 400 -7.75 13.30 -12.16
N GLU A 401 -8.69 12.75 -11.38
CA GLU A 401 -10.00 12.29 -11.87
C GLU A 401 -10.82 13.44 -12.47
N VAL A 402 -10.84 14.60 -11.80
CA VAL A 402 -11.60 15.77 -12.26
C VAL A 402 -10.99 16.34 -13.53
N ILE A 403 -9.67 16.49 -13.57
CA ILE A 403 -8.97 16.95 -14.78
C ILE A 403 -9.19 15.97 -15.91
N ALA A 404 -9.06 14.65 -15.70
CA ALA A 404 -9.31 13.65 -16.73
C ALA A 404 -10.71 13.76 -17.37
N ILE A 405 -11.73 14.12 -16.59
CA ILE A 405 -13.09 14.35 -17.09
C ILE A 405 -13.20 15.69 -17.86
N LYS A 406 -12.53 16.74 -17.39
CA LYS A 406 -12.68 18.11 -17.93
C LYS A 406 -11.67 18.47 -19.02
N TYR A 407 -10.59 17.71 -19.21
CA TYR A 407 -9.45 18.03 -20.06
C TYR A 407 -9.76 18.11 -21.57
N GLU A 408 -10.82 17.43 -22.02
CA GLU A 408 -11.34 17.52 -23.41
C GLU A 408 -12.33 18.67 -23.61
#